data_AF-A0A661N279-F1
#
_entry.id   AF-A0A661N279-F1
#
_cell.length_a   1.000
_cell.length_b   1.000
_cell.length_c   1.000
_cell.angle_alpha   90.00
_cell.angle_beta   90.00
_cell.angle_gamma   90.00
#
_symmetry.space_group_name_H-M   'P 1'
#
loop_
_entity.id
_entity.type
_entity.pdbx_description
1 polymer ?
#
loop_
_entity_poly.entity_id
_entity_poly.type
_entity_poly.pdbx_seq_one_letter_code
_entity_poly.pdbx_strand_id
1 'polypeptide(L)'
;MQQVPRSMRARSARRIFRRCCSTTSRVIRRCSAGASTFFRSNTPTGPSCRSVDCRLPEREVLRAARHAQNAMIQPMFLRLALVFALSSGLAACVADPGGSSMMCLVDGATRSAVVYGTDDRQDVYEHPDATLRDLAYGSIVAIIPPRSLDLSDPWDVKVTAPAIGEELDLCEDQRFYDQPKAAQCSGTLIDDDLVLTAGHCIKSERQCRALRFVFNYRYESEGRFPDLWEEDVFSCRRVVVRAQSRDADQQVDYAIIQLDRPATPRFRPAPLRPASDAIRASERLSIVGFGSGVPAKIDDGARVVEPREGRGDYYLASTDSFAGNSGSGVFDASYRLAGTLVRGATDYVDYCGCMVVNQIPEGAAAAHGESVSHLTPAVDALCTMGWPSNALCGRPASCGDGWCSGTETNEACGDDCAPDECGNGVCELGEVGVCEDCGDRGPRPGTEPQPAVWECAPEYFNAFDGCDCGCGAFDPDCNDPSQEVLNCTGFQVCGSDGQCHDGRPPEDIPGEWTCESEIYAADDGCDCDCGAVDPDCALPLAVVFNCDDADAACVEGRCVSP
;
A
#
# COMPACT_ATOMS: atom_id res chain seq x y z
N MET A 1 -62.60 20.54 -16.97
CA MET A 1 -63.23 19.56 -16.05
C MET A 1 -62.40 18.27 -16.08
N GLN A 2 -61.85 17.90 -14.91
CA GLN A 2 -61.46 16.54 -14.42
C GLN A 2 -60.47 15.70 -15.28
N GLN A 3 -59.47 14.98 -14.76
CA GLN A 3 -58.85 14.77 -13.45
C GLN A 3 -57.49 14.07 -13.71
N VAL A 4 -56.48 14.37 -12.89
CA VAL A 4 -55.15 13.72 -12.85
C VAL A 4 -55.19 12.54 -11.85
N PRO A 5 -54.51 11.40 -12.07
CA PRO A 5 -54.27 10.43 -11.02
C PRO A 5 -52.94 10.67 -10.28
N ARG A 6 -53.04 10.73 -8.95
CA ARG A 6 -51.96 10.69 -7.96
C ARG A 6 -51.50 9.25 -7.74
N SER A 7 -50.18 8.97 -7.81
CA SER A 7 -49.44 8.17 -6.80
C SER A 7 -47.97 7.92 -7.20
N MET A 8 -47.06 8.80 -6.80
CA MET A 8 -45.63 8.47 -6.64
C MET A 8 -45.08 9.28 -5.45
N ARG A 9 -45.38 8.79 -4.25
CA ARG A 9 -44.69 9.16 -2.99
C ARG A 9 -44.80 7.95 -2.06
N ALA A 10 -43.76 7.12 -2.01
CA ALA A 10 -43.40 6.26 -0.87
C ALA A 10 -42.34 5.22 -1.25
N ARG A 11 -41.10 5.62 -1.59
CA ARG A 11 -39.94 4.70 -1.54
C ARG A 11 -38.62 5.29 -1.03
N SER A 12 -38.62 6.51 -0.45
CA SER A 12 -37.42 7.10 0.20
C SER A 12 -37.50 7.21 1.72
N ALA A 13 -38.33 6.42 2.41
CA ALA A 13 -38.47 6.48 3.87
C ALA A 13 -38.22 5.14 4.60
N ARG A 14 -37.49 4.19 3.99
CA ARG A 14 -37.20 2.87 4.61
C ARG A 14 -35.75 2.40 4.59
N ARG A 15 -34.77 3.24 4.23
CA ARG A 15 -33.33 2.88 4.35
C ARG A 15 -32.53 3.70 5.38
N ILE A 16 -33.11 4.74 5.97
CA ILE A 16 -32.46 5.55 7.01
C ILE A 16 -32.64 4.97 8.44
N PHE A 17 -33.38 3.87 8.61
CA PHE A 17 -33.60 3.23 9.92
C PHE A 17 -32.84 1.89 10.14
N ARG A 18 -31.88 1.54 9.27
CA ARG A 18 -31.09 0.29 9.39
C ARG A 18 -29.57 0.49 9.56
N ARG A 19 -29.10 1.70 9.85
CA ARG A 19 -27.68 1.98 10.16
C ARG A 19 -27.42 2.57 11.57
N CYS A 20 -28.36 2.40 12.51
CA CYS A 20 -28.13 2.70 13.94
C CYS A 20 -28.02 1.45 14.85
N CYS A 21 -27.96 0.24 14.29
CA CYS A 21 -27.68 -0.98 15.06
C CYS A 21 -26.70 -1.89 14.32
N SER A 22 -25.41 -1.57 14.34
CA SER A 22 -24.36 -2.58 14.10
C SER A 22 -23.02 -2.28 14.79
N THR A 23 -22.99 -1.41 15.80
CA THR A 23 -21.78 -1.13 16.59
C THR A 23 -21.94 -1.59 18.04
N THR A 24 -22.43 -2.82 18.25
CA THR A 24 -22.26 -3.55 19.52
C THR A 24 -22.60 -5.03 19.32
N SER A 25 -21.64 -5.81 18.81
CA SER A 25 -21.68 -7.28 18.91
C SER A 25 -20.28 -7.84 18.66
N ARG A 26 -19.45 -7.82 19.70
CA ARG A 26 -18.33 -8.75 19.92
C ARG A 26 -17.78 -8.62 21.35
N VAL A 27 -18.66 -8.76 22.33
CA VAL A 27 -18.27 -9.27 23.65
C VAL A 27 -19.42 -10.19 24.10
N ILE A 28 -19.08 -11.36 24.63
CA ILE A 28 -19.97 -12.38 25.21
C ILE A 28 -20.59 -13.39 24.21
N ARG A 29 -19.79 -14.38 23.79
CA ARG A 29 -20.22 -15.78 23.66
C ARG A 29 -19.20 -16.71 24.31
N ARG A 30 -19.30 -16.85 25.63
CA ARG A 30 -18.93 -18.09 26.37
C ARG A 30 -19.85 -18.19 27.56
N CYS A 31 -20.79 -19.14 27.48
CA CYS A 31 -21.26 -20.02 28.56
C CYS A 31 -22.61 -20.65 28.14
N SER A 32 -22.45 -21.85 27.58
CA SER A 32 -23.13 -23.07 28.03
C SER A 32 -24.59 -23.31 27.65
N ALA A 33 -24.70 -24.13 26.61
CA ALA A 33 -25.54 -25.32 26.50
C ALA A 33 -26.27 -25.80 27.76
N GLY A 34 -27.51 -26.24 27.56
CA GLY A 34 -28.14 -27.26 28.40
C GLY A 34 -29.67 -27.16 28.49
N ALA A 35 -30.33 -28.23 28.02
CA ALA A 35 -31.68 -28.68 28.37
C ALA A 35 -32.82 -28.44 27.35
N SER A 36 -33.02 -29.53 26.63
CA SER A 36 -34.15 -30.02 25.83
C SER A 36 -35.58 -29.84 26.36
N THR A 37 -36.50 -29.98 25.41
CA THR A 37 -37.88 -30.53 25.47
C THR A 37 -39.11 -29.60 25.37
N PHE A 38 -39.86 -29.86 24.28
CA PHE A 38 -41.32 -29.96 24.12
C PHE A 38 -42.26 -28.72 24.12
N PHE A 39 -42.79 -28.48 22.90
CA PHE A 39 -44.20 -28.25 22.51
C PHE A 39 -44.99 -26.99 22.94
N ARG A 40 -45.46 -26.31 21.88
CA ARG A 40 -46.81 -25.72 21.62
C ARG A 40 -47.20 -24.30 22.09
N SER A 41 -47.49 -23.50 21.05
CA SER A 41 -48.68 -22.65 20.82
C SER A 41 -48.85 -21.27 21.48
N ASN A 42 -49.15 -20.31 20.58
CA ASN A 42 -50.04 -19.14 20.66
C ASN A 42 -49.70 -17.95 21.59
N THR A 43 -49.27 -16.85 20.94
CA THR A 43 -49.65 -15.41 21.03
C THR A 43 -50.66 -14.94 22.12
N PRO A 44 -50.79 -13.62 22.41
CA PRO A 44 -49.84 -12.72 23.08
C PRO A 44 -50.53 -11.80 24.13
N THR A 45 -49.97 -11.59 25.31
CA THR A 45 -50.40 -10.48 26.18
C THR A 45 -49.22 -9.97 27.00
N GLY A 46 -48.89 -8.68 26.86
CA GLY A 46 -47.91 -7.98 27.73
C GLY A 46 -48.38 -7.97 29.19
N PRO A 47 -47.49 -7.70 30.18
CA PRO A 47 -47.28 -6.30 30.56
C PRO A 47 -45.88 -5.96 31.14
N SER A 48 -45.60 -4.64 31.15
CA SER A 48 -44.80 -3.84 32.10
C SER A 48 -43.67 -4.51 32.91
N CYS A 49 -42.42 -4.08 32.68
CA CYS A 49 -41.33 -4.27 33.64
C CYS A 49 -41.07 -2.97 34.41
N ARG A 50 -41.22 -3.06 35.74
CA ARG A 50 -40.69 -2.13 36.73
C ARG A 50 -39.18 -2.32 36.87
N SER A 51 -38.51 -1.23 37.22
CA SER A 51 -37.11 -1.10 37.59
C SER A 51 -36.64 -2.17 38.59
N VAL A 52 -35.52 -2.83 38.27
CA VAL A 52 -34.64 -3.47 39.27
C VAL A 52 -33.25 -2.89 39.09
N ASP A 53 -32.75 -2.41 40.22
CA ASP A 53 -31.46 -1.78 40.47
C ASP A 53 -30.36 -2.86 40.47
N CYS A 54 -29.31 -2.69 39.65
CA CYS A 54 -28.12 -3.52 39.68
C CYS A 54 -26.89 -2.64 39.95
N ARG A 55 -26.50 -2.57 41.22
CA ARG A 55 -25.17 -2.10 41.65
C ARG A 55 -24.14 -3.19 41.36
N LEU A 56 -23.05 -2.85 40.70
CA LEU A 56 -21.83 -3.66 40.61
C LEU A 56 -20.76 -3.11 41.59
N PRO A 57 -19.91 -3.98 42.17
CA PRO A 57 -18.99 -3.63 43.25
C PRO A 57 -17.69 -2.95 42.77
N GLU A 58 -17.20 -2.01 43.59
CA GLU A 58 -15.93 -1.30 43.45
C GLU A 58 -14.72 -2.25 43.51
N ARG A 59 -14.07 -2.53 42.37
CA ARG A 59 -12.63 -2.85 42.33
C ARG A 59 -11.93 -2.82 40.96
N GLU A 60 -12.55 -2.29 39.90
CA GLU A 60 -11.92 -2.16 38.57
C GLU A 60 -11.85 -0.73 38.01
N VAL A 61 -11.84 0.30 38.87
CA VAL A 61 -11.70 1.72 38.43
C VAL A 61 -10.28 2.27 38.61
N LEU A 62 -9.31 1.46 39.07
CA LEU A 62 -7.97 1.95 39.46
C LEU A 62 -6.79 1.42 38.61
N ARG A 63 -6.98 1.14 37.33
CA ARG A 63 -5.85 0.88 36.40
C ARG A 63 -5.80 1.73 35.11
N ALA A 64 -6.79 2.58 34.83
CA ALA A 64 -6.79 3.44 33.64
C ALA A 64 -6.49 4.93 33.93
N ALA A 65 -5.83 5.25 35.05
CA ALA A 65 -5.53 6.63 35.45
C ALA A 65 -4.05 6.87 35.78
N ARG A 66 -3.14 6.22 35.04
CA ARG A 66 -1.70 6.54 35.05
C ARG A 66 -1.15 6.44 33.63
N HIS A 67 -1.27 7.52 32.86
CA HIS A 67 -0.30 7.99 31.84
C HIS A 67 -0.87 9.21 31.10
N ALA A 68 -1.10 10.29 31.84
CA ALA A 68 -1.25 11.63 31.28
C ALA A 68 -0.93 12.65 32.38
N GLN A 69 0.34 12.79 32.74
CA GLN A 69 0.83 13.92 33.55
C GLN A 69 2.36 14.00 33.46
N ASN A 70 2.83 15.01 32.73
CA ASN A 70 4.11 15.74 32.77
C ASN A 70 4.36 16.20 31.32
N ALA A 71 4.31 17.48 30.94
CA ALA A 71 4.85 18.64 31.63
C ALA A 71 4.09 19.94 31.30
N MET A 72 3.83 20.73 32.36
CA MET A 72 3.68 22.18 32.31
C MET A 72 4.56 22.76 33.42
N ILE A 73 5.45 23.72 33.10
CA ILE A 73 6.10 24.61 34.07
C ILE A 73 6.00 26.07 33.54
N GLN A 74 5.00 26.77 34.09
CA GLN A 74 4.80 28.19 34.54
C GLN A 74 5.85 29.32 34.33
N PRO A 75 5.58 30.64 34.67
CA PRO A 75 4.34 31.28 35.22
C PRO A 75 3.94 32.73 34.74
N MET A 76 2.71 33.12 35.17
CA MET A 76 2.18 34.43 35.67
C MET A 76 2.31 35.75 34.88
N PHE A 77 1.17 36.42 34.63
CA PHE A 77 0.79 37.71 35.24
C PHE A 77 -0.72 38.01 35.12
N LEU A 78 -1.19 38.84 36.04
CA LEU A 78 -2.54 39.09 36.55
C LEU A 78 -3.18 40.33 35.90
N ARG A 79 -4.52 40.35 35.65
CA ARG A 79 -5.52 41.41 36.04
C ARG A 79 -6.78 41.49 35.15
N LEU A 80 -7.92 41.18 35.79
CA LEU A 80 -9.17 41.96 35.93
C LEU A 80 -9.67 42.90 34.80
N ALA A 81 -10.89 42.65 34.28
CA ALA A 81 -12.00 43.62 34.27
C ALA A 81 -13.33 42.98 33.81
N LEU A 82 -14.42 43.44 34.42
CA LEU A 82 -15.80 42.91 34.38
C LEU A 82 -16.73 44.01 33.79
N VAL A 83 -17.94 43.61 33.35
CA VAL A 83 -19.19 44.40 33.15
C VAL A 83 -19.43 45.05 31.77
N PHE A 84 -20.43 44.55 31.01
CA PHE A 84 -21.77 45.16 30.87
C PHE A 84 -22.75 44.26 30.10
N ALA A 85 -23.96 44.13 30.64
CA ALA A 85 -25.09 43.41 30.06
C ALA A 85 -26.15 44.38 29.53
N LEU A 86 -27.03 43.84 28.67
CA LEU A 86 -28.38 44.27 28.27
C LEU A 86 -28.52 45.26 27.09
N SER A 87 -29.10 44.76 25.99
CA SER A 87 -30.43 45.19 25.54
C SER A 87 -31.01 44.25 24.47
N SER A 88 -32.21 43.77 24.73
CA SER A 88 -33.07 43.01 23.81
C SER A 88 -33.87 43.98 22.96
N GLY A 89 -33.89 43.78 21.64
CA GLY A 89 -34.75 44.53 20.71
C GLY A 89 -35.29 43.61 19.63
N LEU A 90 -36.58 43.29 19.72
CA LEU A 90 -37.36 42.60 18.69
C LEU A 90 -37.36 43.39 17.38
N ALA A 91 -37.06 42.73 16.26
CA ALA A 91 -37.46 43.17 14.93
C ALA A 91 -37.95 41.96 14.12
N ALA A 92 -39.10 42.16 13.50
CA ALA A 92 -39.95 41.14 12.91
C ALA A 92 -39.38 40.52 11.63
N CYS A 93 -39.68 39.24 11.44
CA CYS A 93 -39.50 38.53 10.18
C CYS A 93 -40.45 39.12 9.12
N VAL A 94 -39.90 39.66 8.03
CA VAL A 94 -40.59 39.75 6.74
C VAL A 94 -40.15 38.52 5.95
N ALA A 95 -41.09 37.63 5.67
CA ALA A 95 -40.89 36.50 4.77
C ALA A 95 -41.12 36.99 3.34
N ASP A 96 -40.04 37.04 2.56
CA ASP A 96 -40.09 37.26 1.11
C ASP A 96 -40.06 35.88 0.42
N PRO A 97 -41.05 35.51 -0.43
CA PRO A 97 -41.04 34.23 -1.13
C PRO A 97 -40.32 34.41 -2.48
N GLY A 98 -39.00 34.55 -2.44
CA GLY A 98 -38.12 34.52 -3.61
C GLY A 98 -37.09 33.42 -3.43
N GLY A 99 -37.03 32.48 -4.36
CA GLY A 99 -36.29 31.22 -4.25
C GLY A 99 -34.86 31.39 -3.75
N SER A 100 -34.57 30.76 -2.60
CA SER A 100 -33.21 30.51 -2.17
C SER A 100 -32.61 29.44 -3.08
N SER A 101 -31.97 29.86 -4.17
CA SER A 101 -30.77 29.14 -4.62
C SER A 101 -29.82 29.16 -3.45
N MET A 102 -29.68 28.03 -2.77
CA MET A 102 -28.69 27.84 -1.72
C MET A 102 -27.32 27.81 -2.41
N MET A 103 -26.80 29.00 -2.69
CA MET A 103 -25.43 29.19 -3.14
C MET A 103 -24.54 28.74 -1.98
N CYS A 104 -23.74 27.69 -2.18
CA CYS A 104 -22.79 27.22 -1.19
C CYS A 104 -21.75 28.32 -0.95
N LEU A 105 -21.87 29.05 0.16
CA LEU A 105 -20.85 29.98 0.66
C LEU A 105 -19.78 29.16 1.40
N VAL A 106 -18.54 29.28 0.95
CA VAL A 106 -17.37 28.54 1.45
C VAL A 106 -16.78 29.26 2.66
N ASP A 107 -16.67 28.57 3.80
CA ASP A 107 -15.79 28.98 4.91
C ASP A 107 -14.38 28.41 4.66
N GLY A 108 -13.40 29.30 4.61
CA GLY A 108 -11.99 29.01 4.31
C GLY A 108 -11.25 28.32 5.46
N ALA A 109 -11.49 27.02 5.65
CA ALA A 109 -10.60 26.15 6.40
C ALA A 109 -9.63 25.45 5.44
N THR A 110 -8.34 25.69 5.63
CA THR A 110 -7.23 25.11 4.86
C THR A 110 -7.30 23.59 4.78
N ARG A 111 -7.39 23.06 3.56
CA ARG A 111 -7.36 21.63 3.21
C ARG A 111 -6.52 21.50 1.93
N SER A 112 -5.58 20.55 1.92
CA SER A 112 -4.51 20.42 0.91
C SER A 112 -4.97 19.65 -0.32
N ALA A 113 -4.59 20.11 -1.52
CA ALA A 113 -5.13 19.74 -2.84
C ALA A 113 -4.18 18.92 -3.76
N VAL A 114 -4.53 18.61 -5.02
CA VAL A 114 -3.77 17.70 -5.90
C VAL A 114 -3.57 18.17 -7.35
N VAL A 115 -4.44 19.03 -7.90
CA VAL A 115 -4.14 19.74 -9.17
C VAL A 115 -3.40 21.04 -8.87
N TYR A 116 -2.22 21.25 -9.45
CA TYR A 116 -1.39 22.43 -9.21
C TYR A 116 -1.61 23.50 -10.28
N GLY A 117 -2.61 24.36 -10.06
CA GLY A 117 -2.99 25.39 -11.01
C GLY A 117 -4.07 24.91 -11.99
N THR A 118 -3.72 24.79 -13.27
CA THR A 118 -4.64 24.28 -14.30
C THR A 118 -4.50 22.77 -14.37
N ASP A 119 -5.60 22.03 -14.54
CA ASP A 119 -5.56 20.58 -14.68
C ASP A 119 -5.01 20.18 -16.06
N ASP A 120 -3.73 19.81 -16.12
CA ASP A 120 -2.96 19.59 -17.34
C ASP A 120 -3.11 18.16 -17.91
N ARG A 121 -3.81 17.27 -17.18
CA ARG A 121 -4.02 15.87 -17.57
C ARG A 121 -4.75 15.79 -18.91
N GLN A 122 -4.24 14.99 -19.85
CA GLN A 122 -4.86 14.76 -21.15
C GLN A 122 -4.95 13.26 -21.46
N ASP A 123 -5.97 12.84 -22.21
CA ASP A 123 -6.01 11.50 -22.78
C ASP A 123 -4.85 11.29 -23.76
N VAL A 124 -4.27 10.08 -23.76
CA VAL A 124 -3.06 9.80 -24.54
C VAL A 124 -3.25 10.11 -26.03
N TYR A 125 -4.42 9.79 -26.61
CA TYR A 125 -4.67 10.05 -28.03
C TYR A 125 -4.77 11.55 -28.38
N GLU A 126 -5.08 12.41 -27.40
CA GLU A 126 -5.23 13.86 -27.59
C GLU A 126 -3.91 14.61 -27.36
N HIS A 127 -3.02 14.04 -26.55
CA HIS A 127 -1.79 14.70 -26.14
C HIS A 127 -0.92 15.04 -27.36
N PRO A 128 -0.41 16.28 -27.53
CA PRO A 128 0.26 16.70 -28.76
C PRO A 128 1.66 16.07 -28.96
N ASP A 129 2.37 15.76 -27.88
CA ASP A 129 3.71 15.17 -27.91
C ASP A 129 3.67 13.69 -28.29
N ALA A 130 4.19 13.36 -29.48
CA ALA A 130 4.24 11.98 -29.97
C ALA A 130 5.14 11.06 -29.15
N THR A 131 6.22 11.58 -28.56
CA THR A 131 7.17 10.77 -27.78
C THR A 131 6.54 10.35 -26.46
N LEU A 132 5.78 11.23 -25.80
CA LEU A 132 5.03 10.87 -24.59
C LEU A 132 3.90 9.88 -24.90
N ARG A 133 3.26 9.99 -26.06
CA ARG A 133 2.30 8.96 -26.52
C ARG A 133 3.00 7.62 -26.72
N ASP A 134 4.15 7.59 -27.38
CA ASP A 134 4.91 6.35 -27.60
C ASP A 134 5.38 5.71 -26.29
N LEU A 135 5.80 6.50 -25.29
CA LEU A 135 6.10 6.00 -23.95
C LEU A 135 4.85 5.39 -23.29
N ALA A 136 3.70 6.07 -23.38
CA ALA A 136 2.43 5.54 -22.87
C ALA A 136 2.02 4.21 -23.55
N TYR A 137 2.40 4.02 -24.81
CA TYR A 137 2.09 2.80 -25.57
C TYR A 137 3.04 1.66 -25.26
N GLY A 138 4.34 1.98 -25.22
CA GLY A 138 5.40 0.98 -25.17
C GLY A 138 5.86 0.62 -23.75
N SER A 139 5.70 1.50 -22.78
CA SER A 139 6.42 1.38 -21.51
C SER A 139 5.54 1.49 -20.26
N ILE A 140 4.32 1.99 -20.36
CA ILE A 140 3.48 2.26 -19.17
C ILE A 140 2.44 1.16 -18.95
N VAL A 141 2.37 0.67 -17.72
CA VAL A 141 1.65 -0.56 -17.34
C VAL A 141 0.61 -0.27 -16.28
N ALA A 142 -0.65 -0.62 -16.53
CA ALA A 142 -1.70 -0.53 -15.53
C ALA A 142 -1.67 -1.75 -14.61
N ILE A 143 -1.69 -1.51 -13.30
CA ILE A 143 -1.82 -2.59 -12.33
C ILE A 143 -3.30 -2.74 -11.99
N ILE A 144 -3.93 -3.80 -12.52
CA ILE A 144 -5.37 -4.01 -12.51
C ILE A 144 -5.69 -5.30 -11.71
N PRO A 145 -6.64 -5.25 -10.76
CA PRO A 145 -7.12 -6.46 -10.11
C PRO A 145 -7.98 -7.29 -11.10
N PRO A 146 -7.91 -8.63 -11.07
CA PRO A 146 -8.55 -9.49 -12.07
C PRO A 146 -10.06 -9.31 -12.14
N ARG A 147 -10.71 -8.91 -11.05
CA ARG A 147 -12.15 -8.60 -11.01
C ARG A 147 -12.59 -7.46 -11.94
N SER A 148 -11.64 -6.65 -12.42
CA SER A 148 -11.88 -5.52 -13.33
C SER A 148 -11.62 -5.89 -14.79
N LEU A 149 -11.37 -7.17 -15.08
CA LEU A 149 -11.10 -7.70 -16.41
C LEU A 149 -12.02 -8.91 -16.67
N ASP A 150 -12.52 -9.00 -17.89
CA ASP A 150 -13.04 -10.23 -18.48
C ASP A 150 -11.96 -10.82 -19.38
N LEU A 151 -11.43 -11.98 -18.98
CA LEU A 151 -10.39 -12.72 -19.68
C LEU A 151 -10.94 -14.00 -20.33
N SER A 152 -12.26 -14.14 -20.46
CA SER A 152 -12.89 -15.36 -21.00
C SER A 152 -12.67 -15.56 -22.49
N ASP A 153 -12.35 -14.51 -23.23
CA ASP A 153 -11.93 -14.55 -24.63
C ASP A 153 -10.51 -13.97 -24.76
N PRO A 154 -9.49 -14.79 -25.12
CA PRO A 154 -8.11 -14.33 -25.23
C PRO A 154 -7.92 -13.29 -26.35
N TRP A 155 -8.83 -13.22 -27.32
CA TRP A 155 -8.79 -12.26 -28.43
C TRP A 155 -9.66 -11.02 -28.18
N ASP A 156 -10.35 -10.96 -27.04
CA ASP A 156 -11.26 -9.87 -26.71
C ASP A 156 -11.33 -9.59 -25.20
N VAL A 157 -10.21 -9.17 -24.63
CA VAL A 157 -10.14 -8.79 -23.22
C VAL A 157 -10.99 -7.54 -22.97
N LYS A 158 -11.96 -7.63 -22.05
CA LYS A 158 -12.80 -6.48 -21.68
C LYS A 158 -12.41 -5.90 -20.33
N VAL A 159 -12.45 -4.57 -20.24
CA VAL A 159 -12.39 -3.87 -18.96
C VAL A 159 -13.80 -3.81 -18.36
N THR A 160 -13.95 -4.40 -17.19
CA THR A 160 -15.23 -4.45 -16.45
C THR A 160 -15.12 -3.63 -15.16
N ALA A 161 -15.24 -2.30 -15.27
CA ALA A 161 -15.15 -1.40 -14.14
C ALA A 161 -16.24 -0.31 -14.18
N PRO A 162 -16.71 0.17 -13.01
CA PRO A 162 -17.65 1.28 -12.94
C PRO A 162 -17.00 2.57 -13.42
N ALA A 163 -17.83 3.54 -13.83
CA ALA A 163 -17.38 4.91 -14.09
C ALA A 163 -16.82 5.52 -12.79
N ILE A 164 -15.71 6.24 -12.89
CA ILE A 164 -15.09 6.90 -11.73
C ILE A 164 -16.05 7.84 -11.01
N GLY A 165 -16.92 8.53 -11.77
CA GLY A 165 -17.92 9.43 -11.25
C GLY A 165 -18.88 8.78 -10.27
N GLU A 166 -19.34 7.57 -10.59
CA GLU A 166 -20.23 6.79 -9.73
C GLU A 166 -19.48 6.16 -8.54
N GLU A 167 -18.27 5.65 -8.78
CA GLU A 167 -17.48 4.96 -7.75
C GLU A 167 -16.96 5.89 -6.65
N LEU A 168 -16.68 7.16 -7.00
CA LEU A 168 -16.14 8.16 -6.08
C LEU A 168 -17.15 9.27 -5.71
N ASP A 169 -18.42 9.13 -6.09
CA ASP A 169 -19.47 10.13 -5.89
C ASP A 169 -19.05 11.53 -6.41
N LEU A 170 -18.41 11.60 -7.58
CA LEU A 170 -17.95 12.87 -8.16
C LEU A 170 -19.15 13.75 -8.59
N CYS A 171 -18.92 15.05 -8.72
CA CYS A 171 -19.87 15.91 -9.41
C CYS A 171 -19.85 15.59 -10.93
N GLU A 172 -21.02 15.65 -11.59
CA GLU A 172 -21.18 15.26 -13.02
C GLU A 172 -20.32 16.10 -13.99
N ASP A 173 -19.87 17.28 -13.56
CA ASP A 173 -19.02 18.18 -14.33
C ASP A 173 -17.52 17.91 -14.18
N GLN A 174 -17.12 16.94 -13.35
CA GLN A 174 -15.71 16.59 -13.18
C GLN A 174 -15.15 15.93 -14.44
N ARG A 175 -13.89 16.22 -14.74
CA ARG A 175 -13.20 15.63 -15.90
C ARG A 175 -13.12 14.12 -15.75
N PHE A 176 -13.22 13.42 -16.87
CA PHE A 176 -13.15 11.96 -16.96
C PHE A 176 -14.26 11.21 -16.19
N TYR A 177 -15.35 11.88 -15.78
CA TYR A 177 -16.44 11.31 -14.98
C TYR A 177 -16.92 9.93 -15.44
N ASP A 178 -17.15 9.78 -16.75
CA ASP A 178 -17.68 8.55 -17.35
C ASP A 178 -16.63 7.47 -17.61
N GLN A 179 -15.34 7.75 -17.38
CA GLN A 179 -14.27 6.80 -17.68
C GLN A 179 -14.21 5.67 -16.63
N PRO A 180 -13.91 4.43 -17.04
CA PRO A 180 -13.88 3.29 -16.13
C PRO A 180 -12.73 3.39 -15.13
N LYS A 181 -12.95 2.96 -13.88
CA LYS A 181 -11.93 2.89 -12.83
C LYS A 181 -11.41 1.45 -12.65
N ALA A 182 -10.56 0.97 -13.56
CA ALA A 182 -10.06 -0.40 -13.49
C ALA A 182 -8.75 -0.53 -12.69
N ALA A 183 -7.81 0.42 -12.85
CA ALA A 183 -6.49 0.32 -12.24
C ALA A 183 -6.48 0.72 -10.77
N GLN A 184 -5.58 0.12 -10.00
CA GLN A 184 -5.31 0.50 -8.60
C GLN A 184 -3.94 1.17 -8.42
N CYS A 185 -3.00 0.89 -9.32
CA CYS A 185 -1.66 1.46 -9.37
C CYS A 185 -1.18 1.49 -10.82
N SER A 186 0.00 2.07 -11.00
CA SER A 186 0.72 2.21 -12.26
C SER A 186 2.08 1.52 -12.18
N GLY A 187 2.74 1.35 -13.31
CA GLY A 187 4.09 0.80 -13.40
C GLY A 187 4.76 1.22 -14.70
N THR A 188 6.08 1.06 -14.78
CA THR A 188 6.88 1.34 -15.98
C THR A 188 7.76 0.14 -16.31
N LEU A 189 7.70 -0.36 -17.54
CA LEU A 189 8.61 -1.36 -18.07
C LEU A 189 10.02 -0.76 -18.16
N ILE A 190 10.99 -1.37 -17.47
CA ILE A 190 12.38 -0.89 -17.36
C ILE A 190 13.42 -1.89 -17.91
N ASP A 191 13.00 -3.12 -18.19
CA ASP A 191 13.76 -4.12 -18.95
C ASP A 191 12.79 -5.04 -19.71
N ASP A 192 13.28 -6.07 -20.40
CA ASP A 192 12.47 -6.99 -21.23
C ASP A 192 11.23 -7.55 -20.51
N ASP A 193 11.36 -7.89 -19.22
CA ASP A 193 10.32 -8.47 -18.37
C ASP A 193 10.22 -7.80 -16.99
N LEU A 194 10.90 -6.66 -16.78
CA LEU A 194 10.92 -5.98 -15.48
C LEU A 194 10.05 -4.73 -15.45
N VAL A 195 9.15 -4.64 -14.48
CA VAL A 195 8.31 -3.46 -14.24
C VAL A 195 8.69 -2.81 -12.91
N LEU A 196 9.03 -1.52 -12.96
CA LEU A 196 9.20 -0.66 -11.80
C LEU A 196 7.85 -0.08 -11.37
N THR A 197 7.56 -0.12 -10.07
CA THR A 197 6.37 0.47 -9.46
C THR A 197 6.67 0.92 -8.03
N ALA A 198 5.68 1.45 -7.32
CA ALA A 198 5.80 1.80 -5.90
C ALA A 198 5.75 0.54 -5.02
N GLY A 199 6.57 0.50 -3.97
CA GLY A 199 6.64 -0.63 -3.03
C GLY A 199 5.34 -0.84 -2.25
N HIS A 200 4.54 0.20 -2.03
CA HIS A 200 3.22 0.06 -1.40
C HIS A 200 2.14 -0.51 -2.34
N CYS A 201 2.36 -0.51 -3.66
CA CYS A 201 1.45 -1.11 -4.63
C CYS A 201 1.53 -2.64 -4.64
N ILE A 202 2.73 -3.17 -4.37
CA ILE A 202 3.02 -4.61 -4.30
C ILE A 202 3.55 -4.93 -2.91
N LYS A 203 2.68 -5.38 -2.00
CA LYS A 203 3.01 -5.62 -0.59
C LYS A 203 3.57 -7.00 -0.31
N SER A 204 3.31 -7.96 -1.19
CA SER A 204 3.81 -9.33 -1.07
C SER A 204 3.81 -10.04 -2.43
N GLU A 205 4.56 -11.14 -2.50
CA GLU A 205 4.57 -12.10 -3.61
C GLU A 205 3.16 -12.56 -4.00
N ARG A 206 2.34 -12.94 -3.01
CA ARG A 206 0.95 -13.35 -3.22
C ARG A 206 0.13 -12.24 -3.86
N GLN A 207 0.27 -11.01 -3.38
CA GLN A 207 -0.44 -9.88 -3.98
C GLN A 207 0.04 -9.66 -5.42
N CYS A 208 1.35 -9.75 -5.66
CA CYS A 208 1.93 -9.59 -6.99
C CYS A 208 1.27 -10.56 -7.99
N ARG A 209 1.27 -11.87 -7.68
CA ARG A 209 0.68 -12.93 -8.52
C ARG A 209 -0.82 -12.77 -8.75
N ALA A 210 -1.53 -12.22 -7.76
CA ALA A 210 -2.96 -11.98 -7.86
C ALA A 210 -3.35 -10.79 -8.76
N LEU A 211 -2.39 -9.97 -9.18
CA LEU A 211 -2.63 -8.79 -10.01
C LEU A 211 -2.37 -9.07 -11.48
N ARG A 212 -2.88 -8.19 -12.33
CA ARG A 212 -2.59 -8.17 -13.77
C ARG A 212 -1.89 -6.86 -14.13
N PHE A 213 -0.91 -6.99 -15.00
CA PHE A 213 -0.08 -5.93 -15.52
C PHE A 213 -0.50 -5.72 -16.97
N VAL A 214 -1.30 -4.70 -17.21
CA VAL A 214 -2.03 -4.51 -18.46
C VAL A 214 -1.46 -3.32 -19.21
N PHE A 215 -0.83 -3.61 -20.34
CA PHE A 215 -0.49 -2.56 -21.30
C PHE A 215 -1.74 -2.14 -22.07
N ASN A 216 -1.66 -1.01 -22.79
CA ASN A 216 -2.76 -0.52 -23.63
C ASN A 216 -4.08 -0.16 -22.91
N TYR A 217 -4.10 -0.07 -21.57
CA TYR A 217 -5.24 0.48 -20.81
C TYR A 217 -5.37 2.01 -20.98
N ARG A 218 -5.72 2.45 -22.18
CA ARG A 218 -5.85 3.86 -22.59
C ARG A 218 -6.98 3.99 -23.61
N TYR A 219 -7.41 5.21 -23.89
CA TYR A 219 -8.24 5.47 -25.06
C TYR A 219 -7.40 5.74 -26.31
N GLU A 220 -7.87 5.22 -27.45
CA GLU A 220 -7.36 5.53 -28.80
C GLU A 220 -8.19 6.63 -29.49
N SER A 221 -9.42 6.80 -29.03
CA SER A 221 -10.32 7.91 -29.36
C SER A 221 -11.34 8.05 -28.23
N GLU A 222 -12.11 9.15 -28.20
CA GLU A 222 -13.12 9.40 -27.17
C GLU A 222 -13.98 8.17 -26.86
N GLY A 223 -13.93 7.70 -25.62
CA GLY A 223 -14.71 6.56 -25.12
C GLY A 223 -14.35 5.18 -25.69
N ARG A 224 -13.26 5.05 -26.47
CA ARG A 224 -12.88 3.80 -27.15
C ARG A 224 -11.49 3.33 -26.74
N PHE A 225 -11.43 2.11 -26.21
CA PHE A 225 -10.17 1.38 -26.01
C PHE A 225 -9.65 0.82 -27.34
N PRO A 226 -8.32 0.65 -27.50
CA PRO A 226 -7.79 -0.25 -28.52
C PRO A 226 -8.28 -1.68 -28.27
N ASP A 227 -8.19 -2.53 -29.30
CA ASP A 227 -8.40 -3.96 -29.10
C ASP A 227 -7.35 -4.48 -28.09
N LEU A 228 -7.82 -5.10 -27.00
CA LEU A 228 -6.97 -5.69 -25.96
C LEU A 228 -7.01 -7.20 -26.10
N TRP A 229 -5.84 -7.82 -26.18
CA TRP A 229 -5.70 -9.27 -26.23
C TRP A 229 -4.96 -9.78 -24.99
N GLU A 230 -4.98 -11.10 -24.80
CA GLU A 230 -4.25 -11.76 -23.71
C GLU A 230 -2.75 -11.40 -23.73
N GLU A 231 -2.16 -11.18 -24.91
CA GLU A 231 -0.74 -10.79 -25.01
C GLU A 231 -0.43 -9.40 -24.41
N ASP A 232 -1.44 -8.55 -24.21
CA ASP A 232 -1.30 -7.25 -23.53
C ASP A 232 -1.47 -7.36 -22.00
N VAL A 233 -1.87 -8.54 -21.51
CA VAL A 233 -2.16 -8.83 -20.10
C VAL A 233 -1.11 -9.79 -19.54
N PHE A 234 -0.31 -9.29 -18.62
CA PHE A 234 0.76 -10.05 -17.97
C PHE A 234 0.39 -10.39 -16.54
N SER A 235 0.96 -11.48 -16.04
CA SER A 235 0.95 -11.83 -14.62
C SER A 235 2.31 -11.49 -14.01
N CYS A 236 2.36 -11.32 -12.69
CA CYS A 236 3.64 -11.22 -12.01
C CYS A 236 4.19 -12.61 -11.72
N ARG A 237 5.41 -12.87 -12.16
CA ARG A 237 6.15 -14.08 -11.80
C ARG A 237 6.66 -14.01 -10.37
N ARG A 238 7.38 -12.92 -10.05
CA ARG A 238 7.97 -12.69 -8.72
C ARG A 238 8.23 -11.21 -8.45
N VAL A 239 8.37 -10.86 -7.19
CA VAL A 239 8.92 -9.58 -6.73
C VAL A 239 10.44 -9.74 -6.68
N VAL A 240 11.17 -8.98 -7.50
CA VAL A 240 12.63 -9.09 -7.60
C VAL A 240 13.31 -8.31 -6.47
N VAL A 241 12.94 -7.04 -6.33
CA VAL A 241 13.35 -6.19 -5.20
C VAL A 241 12.18 -5.34 -4.75
N ARG A 242 12.13 -5.06 -3.45
CA ARG A 242 11.11 -4.19 -2.86
C ARG A 242 11.65 -3.51 -1.61
N ALA A 243 11.39 -2.22 -1.49
CA ALA A 243 11.58 -1.49 -0.24
C ALA A 243 10.44 -0.49 -0.03
N GLN A 244 9.97 -0.38 1.21
CA GLN A 244 9.03 0.65 1.62
C GLN A 244 9.38 1.08 3.04
N SER A 245 10.00 2.25 3.19
CA SER A 245 10.29 2.88 4.47
C SER A 245 9.75 4.32 4.50
N ARG A 246 9.28 4.73 5.68
CA ARG A 246 8.89 6.12 5.99
C ARG A 246 9.77 6.73 7.07
N ASP A 247 10.95 6.15 7.30
CA ASP A 247 11.87 6.62 8.33
C ASP A 247 12.34 8.04 8.01
N ALA A 248 12.63 8.81 9.06
CA ALA A 248 12.99 10.22 8.91
C ALA A 248 14.27 10.42 8.09
N ASP A 249 15.18 9.44 8.13
CA ASP A 249 16.50 9.52 7.51
C ASP A 249 16.49 9.09 6.03
N GLN A 250 15.72 8.06 5.66
CA GLN A 250 15.63 7.58 4.28
C GLN A 250 14.23 7.05 3.95
N GLN A 251 13.48 7.78 3.12
CA GLN A 251 12.14 7.37 2.71
C GLN A 251 12.17 6.78 1.29
N VAL A 252 12.22 5.45 1.21
CA VAL A 252 12.16 4.71 -0.05
C VAL A 252 10.79 4.05 -0.24
N ASP A 253 10.31 3.99 -1.47
CA ASP A 253 9.06 3.30 -1.80
C ASP A 253 9.12 2.81 -3.25
N TYR A 254 9.66 1.61 -3.45
CA TYR A 254 9.82 1.02 -4.78
C TYR A 254 9.62 -0.49 -4.76
N ALA A 255 9.24 -1.03 -5.90
CA ALA A 255 9.32 -2.45 -6.21
C ALA A 255 9.69 -2.63 -7.67
N ILE A 256 10.55 -3.61 -7.95
CA ILE A 256 10.77 -4.15 -9.28
C ILE A 256 10.19 -5.56 -9.27
N ILE A 257 9.26 -5.81 -10.18
CA ILE A 257 8.64 -7.13 -10.36
C ILE A 257 9.04 -7.70 -11.71
N GLN A 258 9.09 -9.01 -11.79
CA GLN A 258 9.27 -9.73 -13.04
C GLN A 258 7.90 -10.18 -13.57
N LEU A 259 7.65 -9.95 -14.86
CA LEU A 259 6.49 -10.46 -15.57
C LEU A 259 6.63 -11.97 -15.82
N ASP A 260 5.51 -12.65 -16.07
CA ASP A 260 5.43 -14.08 -16.40
C ASP A 260 6.14 -14.44 -17.71
N ARG A 261 6.32 -13.45 -18.59
CA ARG A 261 7.00 -13.57 -19.88
C ARG A 261 7.58 -12.22 -20.31
N PRO A 262 8.56 -12.21 -21.25
CA PRO A 262 9.07 -10.97 -21.83
C PRO A 262 7.96 -10.16 -22.50
N ALA A 263 7.91 -8.86 -22.21
CA ALA A 263 7.02 -7.91 -22.86
C ALA A 263 7.60 -7.43 -24.20
N THR A 264 8.91 -7.51 -24.37
CA THR A 264 9.59 -7.22 -25.64
C THR A 264 9.45 -8.38 -26.64
N PRO A 265 9.47 -8.12 -27.96
CA PRO A 265 9.59 -6.82 -28.62
C PRO A 265 8.25 -6.09 -28.84
N ARG A 266 7.12 -6.61 -28.31
CA ARG A 266 5.80 -5.98 -28.46
C ARG A 266 5.77 -4.61 -27.77
N PHE A 267 6.33 -4.57 -26.57
CA PHE A 267 6.53 -3.37 -25.75
C PHE A 267 8.01 -2.99 -25.71
N ARG A 268 8.32 -1.82 -25.17
CA ARG A 268 9.68 -1.26 -25.14
C ARG A 268 9.98 -0.67 -23.76
N PRO A 269 11.08 -1.07 -23.11
CA PRO A 269 11.49 -0.46 -21.85
C PRO A 269 11.68 1.05 -21.99
N ALA A 270 11.28 1.79 -20.97
CA ALA A 270 11.52 3.22 -20.90
C ALA A 270 13.03 3.48 -20.79
N PRO A 271 13.59 4.51 -21.47
CA PRO A 271 14.96 4.92 -21.23
C PRO A 271 15.11 5.44 -19.80
N LEU A 272 16.10 4.97 -19.04
CA LEU A 272 16.36 5.48 -17.69
C LEU A 272 17.19 6.76 -17.72
N ARG A 273 16.89 7.68 -16.81
CA ARG A 273 17.77 8.81 -16.51
C ARG A 273 19.00 8.27 -15.77
N PRO A 274 20.24 8.56 -16.23
CA PRO A 274 21.44 8.11 -15.55
C PRO A 274 21.53 8.65 -14.12
N ALA A 275 22.02 7.84 -13.19
CA ALA A 275 22.22 8.26 -11.79
C ALA A 275 23.17 9.47 -11.66
N SER A 276 24.07 9.68 -12.63
CA SER A 276 24.96 10.86 -12.69
C SER A 276 24.21 12.17 -12.96
N ASP A 277 23.01 12.11 -13.54
CA ASP A 277 22.24 13.28 -13.95
C ASP A 277 21.31 13.73 -12.83
N ALA A 278 21.86 14.44 -11.84
CA ALA A 278 21.12 14.95 -10.69
C ALA A 278 19.82 15.70 -11.07
N ILE A 279 18.75 15.48 -10.31
CA ILE A 279 17.47 16.21 -10.41
C ILE A 279 17.69 17.65 -9.91
N ARG A 280 17.26 18.65 -10.67
CA ARG A 280 17.37 20.07 -10.28
C ARG A 280 16.03 20.73 -10.12
N ALA A 281 15.98 21.71 -9.21
CA ALA A 281 14.81 22.54 -9.03
C ALA A 281 14.35 23.18 -10.36
N SER A 282 13.03 23.28 -10.55
CA SER A 282 12.37 23.81 -11.75
C SER A 282 12.57 23.03 -13.06
N GLU A 283 13.27 21.89 -13.06
CA GLU A 283 13.32 21.00 -14.24
C GLU A 283 11.89 20.60 -14.63
N ARG A 284 11.61 20.59 -15.94
CA ARG A 284 10.33 20.14 -16.47
C ARG A 284 10.24 18.63 -16.35
N LEU A 285 9.06 18.17 -15.98
CA LEU A 285 8.72 16.76 -15.88
C LEU A 285 7.44 16.50 -16.66
N SER A 286 7.27 15.25 -17.04
CA SER A 286 5.98 14.74 -17.49
C SER A 286 5.67 13.45 -16.73
N ILE A 287 4.42 13.20 -16.40
CA ILE A 287 3.97 11.96 -15.78
C ILE A 287 3.01 11.24 -16.72
N VAL A 288 3.17 9.92 -16.82
CA VAL A 288 2.24 9.06 -17.56
C VAL A 288 1.77 7.95 -16.63
N GLY A 289 0.46 7.83 -16.48
CA GLY A 289 -0.09 6.87 -15.52
C GLY A 289 -1.60 6.83 -15.42
N PHE A 290 -2.08 6.08 -14.41
CA PHE A 290 -3.49 5.71 -14.24
C PHE A 290 -4.09 6.38 -13.00
N GLY A 291 -3.99 7.71 -12.94
CA GLY A 291 -4.54 8.53 -11.86
C GLY A 291 -6.02 8.22 -11.61
N SER A 292 -6.40 8.06 -10.35
CA SER A 292 -7.72 7.58 -9.91
C SER A 292 -8.16 6.24 -10.49
N GLY A 293 -7.29 5.50 -11.19
CA GLY A 293 -7.58 4.22 -11.83
C GLY A 293 -8.20 4.31 -13.23
N VAL A 294 -8.34 5.52 -13.78
CA VAL A 294 -8.87 5.72 -15.15
C VAL A 294 -7.82 5.33 -16.20
N PRO A 295 -8.21 5.15 -17.49
CA PRO A 295 -7.27 4.88 -18.56
C PRO A 295 -6.14 5.93 -18.60
N ALA A 296 -4.98 5.57 -19.15
CA ALA A 296 -3.76 6.38 -19.04
C ALA A 296 -3.99 7.87 -19.38
N LYS A 297 -3.37 8.74 -18.59
CA LYS A 297 -3.30 10.19 -18.82
C LYS A 297 -1.85 10.64 -18.87
N ILE A 298 -1.60 11.69 -19.65
CA ILE A 298 -0.33 12.40 -19.70
C ILE A 298 -0.54 13.77 -19.06
N ASP A 299 0.33 14.15 -18.15
CA ASP A 299 0.53 15.52 -17.69
C ASP A 299 1.97 15.91 -18.02
N ASP A 300 2.17 16.96 -18.82
CA ASP A 300 3.47 17.51 -19.22
C ASP A 300 3.75 18.93 -18.67
N GLY A 301 2.90 19.41 -17.75
CA GLY A 301 3.01 20.71 -17.10
C GLY A 301 3.90 20.71 -15.86
N ALA A 302 4.20 19.53 -15.32
CA ALA A 302 4.88 19.35 -14.04
C ALA A 302 6.32 19.90 -13.98
N ARG A 303 6.73 20.27 -12.77
CA ARG A 303 8.11 20.70 -12.46
C ARG A 303 8.62 20.09 -11.17
N VAL A 304 9.93 19.98 -11.07
CA VAL A 304 10.60 19.73 -9.79
C VAL A 304 10.42 20.95 -8.87
N VAL A 305 9.85 20.72 -7.71
CA VAL A 305 9.64 21.73 -6.67
C VAL A 305 10.79 21.71 -5.67
N GLU A 306 11.12 20.53 -5.12
CA GLU A 306 12.20 20.34 -4.16
C GLU A 306 13.04 19.12 -4.56
N PRO A 307 14.27 19.30 -5.08
CA PRO A 307 15.09 18.20 -5.58
C PRO A 307 15.70 17.31 -4.48
N ARG A 308 15.73 17.77 -3.22
CA ARG A 308 16.35 17.07 -2.06
C ARG A 308 17.78 16.56 -2.38
N GLU A 309 18.61 17.47 -2.88
CA GLU A 309 19.97 17.15 -3.36
C GLU A 309 20.78 16.36 -2.31
N GLY A 310 21.41 15.27 -2.76
CA GLY A 310 22.27 14.42 -1.94
C GLY A 310 21.56 13.38 -1.06
N ARG A 311 20.22 13.38 -0.96
CA ARG A 311 19.47 12.37 -0.20
C ARG A 311 19.25 11.07 -0.99
N GLY A 312 18.99 11.20 -2.29
CA GLY A 312 18.81 10.05 -3.21
C GLY A 312 17.58 9.18 -2.92
N ASP A 313 16.65 9.65 -2.08
CA ASP A 313 15.44 8.92 -1.68
C ASP A 313 14.25 9.27 -2.59
N TYR A 314 13.81 10.53 -2.56
CA TYR A 314 12.75 11.08 -3.40
C TYR A 314 12.96 12.58 -3.62
N TYR A 315 12.22 13.17 -4.57
CA TYR A 315 12.07 14.61 -4.75
C TYR A 315 10.59 14.99 -4.81
N LEU A 316 10.29 16.27 -4.63
CA LEU A 316 8.92 16.79 -4.75
C LEU A 316 8.70 17.39 -6.14
N ALA A 317 7.56 17.07 -6.75
CA ALA A 317 7.12 17.60 -8.03
C ALA A 317 5.70 18.19 -7.95
N SER A 318 5.35 19.03 -8.92
CA SER A 318 4.02 19.61 -9.09
C SER A 318 3.19 18.84 -10.13
N THR A 319 3.24 17.51 -10.11
CA THR A 319 2.47 16.66 -11.04
C THR A 319 1.00 16.67 -10.67
N ASP A 320 0.10 16.74 -11.64
CA ASP A 320 -1.34 16.57 -11.43
C ASP A 320 -1.68 15.09 -11.25
N SER A 321 -1.33 14.55 -10.08
CA SER A 321 -1.38 13.12 -9.83
C SER A 321 -2.34 12.70 -8.73
N PHE A 322 -3.20 11.74 -9.05
CA PHE A 322 -4.21 11.22 -8.15
C PHE A 322 -3.85 9.81 -7.66
N ALA A 323 -4.42 9.35 -6.54
CA ALA A 323 -4.31 7.96 -6.08
C ALA A 323 -4.58 6.99 -7.24
N GLY A 324 -3.69 6.03 -7.47
CA GLY A 324 -3.65 5.22 -8.70
C GLY A 324 -2.50 5.57 -9.63
N ASN A 325 -2.00 6.81 -9.59
CA ASN A 325 -0.70 7.16 -10.16
C ASN A 325 0.48 6.64 -9.32
N SER A 326 0.23 6.03 -8.16
CA SER A 326 1.29 5.31 -7.44
C SER A 326 1.95 4.29 -8.38
N GLY A 327 3.25 4.40 -8.57
CA GLY A 327 4.03 3.61 -9.52
C GLY A 327 4.17 4.20 -10.93
N SER A 328 3.58 5.36 -11.21
CA SER A 328 3.64 6.00 -12.52
C SER A 328 5.05 6.46 -12.86
N GLY A 329 5.41 6.32 -14.13
CA GLY A 329 6.67 6.84 -14.64
C GLY A 329 6.65 8.36 -14.73
N VAL A 330 7.63 9.01 -14.12
CA VAL A 330 7.89 10.45 -14.23
C VAL A 330 9.11 10.64 -15.12
N PHE A 331 8.99 11.42 -16.19
CA PHE A 331 9.97 11.58 -17.26
C PHE A 331 10.58 12.98 -17.23
N ASP A 332 11.87 13.08 -17.52
CA ASP A 332 12.53 14.36 -17.75
C ASP A 332 12.23 14.93 -19.15
N ALA A 333 12.68 16.16 -19.41
CA ALA A 333 12.52 16.83 -20.70
C ALA A 333 13.23 16.12 -21.89
N SER A 334 14.03 15.09 -21.63
CA SER A 334 14.66 14.23 -22.66
C SER A 334 13.95 12.87 -22.79
N TYR A 335 12.75 12.74 -22.21
CA TYR A 335 11.92 11.52 -22.22
C TYR A 335 12.60 10.32 -21.53
N ARG A 336 13.47 10.59 -20.55
CA ARG A 336 14.09 9.55 -19.73
C ARG A 336 13.35 9.47 -18.40
N LEU A 337 13.07 8.24 -17.95
CA LEU A 337 12.47 7.97 -16.66
C LEU A 337 13.35 8.59 -15.57
N ALA A 338 12.82 9.57 -14.86
CA ALA A 338 13.49 10.34 -13.82
C ALA A 338 13.06 9.92 -12.40
N GLY A 339 12.03 9.06 -12.29
CA GLY A 339 11.56 8.54 -11.02
C GLY A 339 10.21 7.86 -11.12
N THR A 340 9.72 7.41 -9.97
CA THR A 340 8.41 6.76 -9.83
C THR A 340 7.57 7.54 -8.83
N LEU A 341 6.34 7.93 -9.20
CA LEU A 341 5.44 8.61 -8.26
C LEU A 341 5.01 7.65 -7.15
N VAL A 342 5.11 8.06 -5.87
CA VAL A 342 4.83 7.16 -4.73
C VAL A 342 3.87 7.73 -3.70
N ARG A 343 3.75 9.05 -3.59
CA ARG A 343 2.86 9.69 -2.61
C ARG A 343 2.37 11.01 -3.15
N GLY A 344 1.17 11.38 -2.73
CA GLY A 344 0.54 12.63 -3.08
C GLY A 344 -0.31 13.21 -1.97
N ALA A 345 -0.90 14.35 -2.28
CA ALA A 345 -1.85 15.02 -1.41
C ALA A 345 -3.28 14.42 -1.54
N THR A 346 -4.28 15.10 -0.99
CA THR A 346 -5.68 14.61 -1.04
C THR A 346 -6.32 14.95 -2.38
N ASP A 347 -6.67 13.92 -3.14
CA ASP A 347 -7.19 14.01 -4.52
C ASP A 347 -8.49 14.81 -4.68
N TYR A 348 -9.49 14.50 -3.86
CA TYR A 348 -10.85 15.00 -3.99
C TYR A 348 -11.37 15.52 -2.65
N VAL A 349 -12.21 16.55 -2.70
CA VAL A 349 -12.88 17.13 -1.52
C VAL A 349 -14.38 17.22 -1.73
N ASP A 350 -15.14 17.06 -0.65
CA ASP A 350 -16.59 17.25 -0.68
C ASP A 350 -16.93 18.71 -1.00
N TYR A 351 -17.77 18.89 -2.02
CA TYR A 351 -18.36 20.15 -2.41
C TYR A 351 -19.86 19.97 -2.60
N CYS A 352 -20.62 20.38 -1.58
CA CYS A 352 -22.08 20.36 -1.60
C CYS A 352 -22.69 18.97 -1.84
N GLY A 353 -22.06 17.91 -1.32
CA GLY A 353 -22.57 16.54 -1.36
C GLY A 353 -22.16 15.71 -2.58
N CYS A 354 -21.24 16.20 -3.40
CA CYS A 354 -20.47 15.43 -4.37
C CYS A 354 -18.98 15.80 -4.28
N MET A 355 -18.12 14.95 -4.81
CA MET A 355 -16.67 15.13 -4.74
C MET A 355 -16.18 15.92 -5.96
N VAL A 356 -15.33 16.93 -5.71
CA VAL A 356 -14.63 17.69 -6.75
C VAL A 356 -13.13 17.52 -6.61
N VAL A 357 -12.42 17.70 -7.73
CA VAL A 357 -10.96 17.74 -7.73
C VAL A 357 -10.47 18.82 -6.77
N ASN A 358 -9.51 18.45 -5.94
CA ASN A 358 -8.91 19.37 -5.00
C ASN A 358 -7.81 20.18 -5.72
N GLN A 359 -7.92 21.52 -5.75
CA GLN A 359 -7.00 22.41 -6.49
C GLN A 359 -6.03 23.19 -5.58
N ILE A 360 -4.73 23.08 -5.82
CA ILE A 360 -3.63 23.83 -5.17
C ILE A 360 -3.25 25.01 -6.06
N PRO A 361 -3.12 26.23 -5.52
CA PRO A 361 -2.44 27.31 -6.24
C PRO A 361 -0.97 26.96 -6.53
N GLU A 362 -0.50 27.08 -7.76
CA GLU A 362 0.85 26.67 -8.23
C GLU A 362 2.00 27.00 -7.25
N GLY A 363 1.97 28.16 -6.57
CA GLY A 363 2.97 28.57 -5.59
C GLY A 363 2.97 27.82 -4.24
N ALA A 364 2.02 26.94 -3.98
CA ALA A 364 1.90 26.15 -2.74
C ALA A 364 2.39 24.70 -2.88
N ALA A 365 2.94 24.33 -4.04
CA ALA A 365 3.45 22.99 -4.29
C ALA A 365 4.58 22.57 -3.32
N ALA A 366 5.36 23.52 -2.79
CA ALA A 366 6.43 23.19 -1.83
C ALA A 366 5.92 22.63 -0.49
N ALA A 367 4.65 22.88 -0.13
CA ALA A 367 4.06 22.38 1.11
C ALA A 367 3.28 21.07 0.93
N HIS A 368 2.96 20.72 -0.32
CA HIS A 368 2.01 19.66 -0.66
C HIS A 368 2.44 18.82 -1.86
N GLY A 369 3.69 18.95 -2.31
CA GLY A 369 4.18 18.37 -3.55
C GLY A 369 4.09 16.85 -3.56
N GLU A 370 4.00 16.34 -4.77
CA GLU A 370 3.92 14.92 -5.06
C GLU A 370 5.32 14.30 -4.91
N SER A 371 5.45 13.24 -4.10
CA SER A 371 6.72 12.57 -3.87
C SER A 371 7.02 11.62 -5.02
N VAL A 372 8.15 11.83 -5.68
CA VAL A 372 8.67 10.98 -6.74
C VAL A 372 9.95 10.30 -6.24
N SER A 373 9.92 8.99 -6.04
CA SER A 373 11.09 8.21 -5.65
C SER A 373 12.12 8.19 -6.76
N HIS A 374 13.40 8.33 -6.37
CA HIS A 374 14.51 8.17 -7.30
C HIS A 374 14.61 6.74 -7.80
N LEU A 375 15.17 6.56 -9.00
CA LEU A 375 15.41 5.25 -9.59
C LEU A 375 16.58 4.51 -8.94
N THR A 376 17.61 5.28 -8.53
CA THR A 376 18.89 4.74 -8.07
C THR A 376 18.75 3.69 -6.97
N PRO A 377 17.97 3.90 -5.89
CA PRO A 377 17.82 2.87 -4.85
C PRO A 377 17.28 1.53 -5.38
N ALA A 378 16.34 1.56 -6.33
CA ALA A 378 15.73 0.36 -6.88
C ALA A 378 16.70 -0.37 -7.83
N VAL A 379 17.37 0.37 -8.71
CA VAL A 379 18.35 -0.18 -9.65
C VAL A 379 19.59 -0.70 -8.92
N ASP A 380 20.08 0.00 -7.91
CA ASP A 380 21.23 -0.44 -7.11
C ASP A 380 20.90 -1.73 -6.34
N ALA A 381 19.69 -1.84 -5.77
CA ALA A 381 19.24 -3.07 -5.11
C ALA A 381 19.21 -4.26 -6.09
N LEU A 382 18.64 -4.04 -7.29
CA LEU A 382 18.59 -5.04 -8.36
C LEU A 382 19.99 -5.51 -8.80
N CYS A 383 20.92 -4.57 -8.99
CA CYS A 383 22.26 -4.91 -9.44
C CYS A 383 23.12 -5.53 -8.33
N THR A 384 22.88 -5.15 -7.06
CA THR A 384 23.58 -5.69 -5.90
C THR A 384 23.20 -7.14 -5.62
N MET A 385 21.92 -7.51 -5.76
CA MET A 385 21.49 -8.91 -5.66
C MET A 385 22.03 -9.79 -6.80
N GLY A 386 22.53 -9.16 -7.87
CA GLY A 386 23.16 -9.85 -8.98
C GLY A 386 22.23 -10.23 -10.12
N TRP A 387 21.04 -9.63 -10.21
CA TRP A 387 20.10 -9.88 -11.30
C TRP A 387 20.73 -9.64 -12.68
N PRO A 388 20.61 -10.58 -13.64
CA PRO A 388 21.09 -10.38 -15.00
C PRO A 388 20.21 -9.38 -15.75
N SER A 389 20.70 -8.15 -15.87
CA SER A 389 20.14 -7.12 -16.74
C SER A 389 21.27 -6.38 -17.45
N ASN A 390 21.33 -6.48 -18.78
CA ASN A 390 22.33 -5.73 -19.54
C ASN A 390 21.99 -4.23 -19.56
N ALA A 391 20.70 -3.90 -19.65
CA ALA A 391 20.23 -2.52 -19.74
C ALA A 391 20.42 -1.75 -18.42
N LEU A 392 20.21 -2.40 -17.28
CA LEU A 392 20.22 -1.77 -15.96
C LEU A 392 21.55 -1.99 -15.22
N CYS A 393 22.12 -3.19 -15.31
CA CYS A 393 23.27 -3.61 -14.50
C CYS A 393 24.53 -3.91 -15.32
N GLY A 394 24.48 -3.81 -16.64
CA GLY A 394 25.59 -4.19 -17.52
C GLY A 394 25.96 -5.67 -17.47
N ARG A 395 25.03 -6.53 -17.02
CA ARG A 395 25.19 -7.98 -16.89
C ARG A 395 24.18 -8.68 -17.79
N PRO A 396 24.57 -9.23 -18.95
CA PRO A 396 23.62 -9.90 -19.82
C PRO A 396 23.07 -11.17 -19.17
N ALA A 397 21.79 -11.46 -19.42
CA ALA A 397 21.18 -12.76 -19.12
C ALA A 397 21.92 -13.88 -19.85
N SER A 398 22.15 -15.00 -19.18
CA SER A 398 22.83 -16.15 -19.73
C SER A 398 22.33 -17.45 -19.11
N CYS A 399 21.81 -18.33 -19.96
CA CYS A 399 21.39 -19.65 -19.55
C CYS A 399 22.47 -20.42 -18.74
N GLY A 400 22.03 -21.06 -17.66
CA GLY A 400 22.82 -21.70 -16.62
C GLY A 400 23.30 -20.74 -15.52
N ASP A 401 22.81 -19.50 -15.43
CA ASP A 401 23.18 -18.53 -14.40
C ASP A 401 22.25 -18.56 -13.16
N GLY A 402 21.23 -19.42 -13.19
CA GLY A 402 20.25 -19.61 -12.13
C GLY A 402 19.09 -18.61 -12.14
N TRP A 403 19.03 -17.70 -13.12
CA TRP A 403 17.96 -16.71 -13.25
C TRP A 403 17.27 -16.85 -14.58
N CYS A 404 16.01 -17.30 -14.60
CA CYS A 404 15.20 -17.07 -15.80
C CYS A 404 14.92 -15.57 -15.95
N SER A 405 15.61 -14.88 -16.86
CA SER A 405 15.62 -13.42 -16.96
C SER A 405 15.70 -12.89 -18.40
N GLY A 406 15.31 -11.63 -18.60
CA GLY A 406 15.43 -10.97 -19.88
C GLY A 406 14.55 -11.58 -20.97
N THR A 407 15.15 -12.28 -21.93
CA THR A 407 14.43 -12.96 -23.03
C THR A 407 14.47 -14.49 -22.91
N GLU A 408 14.96 -15.01 -21.80
CA GLU A 408 15.01 -16.45 -21.56
C GLU A 408 13.60 -17.02 -21.39
N THR A 409 13.41 -18.20 -21.94
CA THR A 409 12.15 -18.94 -21.95
C THR A 409 12.45 -20.38 -21.62
N ASN A 410 11.45 -21.14 -21.21
CA ASN A 410 11.62 -22.57 -20.99
C ASN A 410 12.11 -23.29 -22.26
N GLU A 411 11.63 -22.90 -23.44
CA GLU A 411 12.08 -23.54 -24.69
C GLU A 411 13.56 -23.25 -25.02
N ALA A 412 14.04 -22.06 -24.72
CA ALA A 412 15.41 -21.64 -25.04
C ALA A 412 16.41 -21.92 -23.91
N CYS A 413 15.94 -21.98 -22.66
CA CYS A 413 16.74 -22.13 -21.45
C CYS A 413 15.98 -22.89 -20.35
N GLY A 414 15.68 -24.17 -20.58
CA GLY A 414 15.02 -25.01 -19.57
C GLY A 414 15.85 -25.23 -18.29
N ASP A 415 17.16 -24.94 -18.32
CA ASP A 415 18.04 -25.06 -17.14
C ASP A 415 17.69 -24.02 -16.06
N ASP A 416 17.37 -22.78 -16.44
CA ASP A 416 17.00 -21.71 -15.50
C ASP A 416 15.49 -21.39 -15.53
N CYS A 417 14.85 -21.59 -16.69
CA CYS A 417 13.44 -21.32 -16.92
C CYS A 417 12.61 -22.60 -16.89
N ALA A 418 12.68 -23.36 -15.81
CA ALA A 418 11.86 -24.56 -15.65
C ALA A 418 10.38 -24.26 -15.97
N PRO A 419 9.69 -25.15 -16.71
CA PRO A 419 8.25 -25.05 -16.85
C PRO A 419 7.61 -25.16 -15.47
N ASP A 420 6.50 -24.46 -15.27
CA ASP A 420 5.56 -24.78 -14.20
C ASP A 420 5.10 -26.26 -14.43
N GLU A 421 5.48 -27.21 -13.55
CA GLU A 421 5.26 -28.65 -13.74
C GLU A 421 3.83 -29.06 -13.32
N CYS A 422 2.84 -28.77 -14.18
CA CYS A 422 1.46 -29.15 -13.91
C CYS A 422 1.26 -30.67 -13.70
N GLY A 423 0.56 -31.05 -12.63
CA GLY A 423 0.10 -32.42 -12.39
C GLY A 423 1.06 -33.32 -11.60
N ASN A 424 2.09 -32.74 -10.97
CA ASN A 424 2.99 -33.46 -10.06
C ASN A 424 2.41 -33.61 -8.64
N GLY A 425 1.25 -32.99 -8.35
CA GLY A 425 0.55 -33.07 -7.07
C GLY A 425 1.07 -32.11 -5.99
N VAL A 426 2.01 -31.22 -6.35
CA VAL A 426 2.49 -30.10 -5.56
C VAL A 426 2.04 -28.83 -6.27
N CYS A 427 1.35 -27.92 -5.58
CA CYS A 427 0.97 -26.66 -6.20
C CYS A 427 2.04 -25.60 -5.95
N GLU A 428 2.89 -25.37 -6.94
CA GLU A 428 3.94 -24.35 -6.91
C GLU A 428 3.35 -22.97 -7.20
N LEU A 429 3.98 -21.91 -6.68
CA LEU A 429 3.38 -20.58 -6.74
C LEU A 429 3.27 -19.99 -8.16
N GLY A 430 4.03 -20.52 -9.14
CA GLY A 430 3.90 -20.22 -10.58
C GLY A 430 2.75 -20.97 -11.28
N GLU A 431 2.28 -22.06 -10.68
CA GLU A 431 1.28 -22.98 -11.25
C GLU A 431 -0.17 -22.56 -10.94
N VAL A 432 -0.35 -21.52 -10.10
CA VAL A 432 -1.66 -21.05 -9.62
C VAL A 432 -2.50 -20.46 -10.75
N GLY A 433 -3.58 -21.15 -11.11
CA GLY A 433 -4.46 -20.77 -12.23
C GLY A 433 -3.93 -21.17 -13.61
N VAL A 434 -2.80 -21.87 -13.67
CA VAL A 434 -2.20 -22.43 -14.90
C VAL A 434 -2.32 -23.96 -14.91
N CYS A 435 -2.19 -24.61 -13.75
CA CYS A 435 -2.19 -26.07 -13.60
C CYS A 435 -3.47 -26.62 -12.93
N GLU A 436 -3.89 -27.82 -13.35
CA GLU A 436 -5.13 -28.49 -12.90
C GLU A 436 -5.09 -28.87 -11.40
N ASP A 437 -3.90 -29.18 -10.86
CA ASP A 437 -3.67 -29.49 -9.45
C ASP A 437 -3.54 -28.27 -8.53
N CYS A 438 -3.43 -27.06 -9.09
CA CYS A 438 -3.45 -25.79 -8.35
C CYS A 438 -4.83 -25.13 -8.24
N GLY A 439 -5.78 -25.50 -9.11
CA GLY A 439 -7.12 -24.91 -9.18
C GLY A 439 -7.16 -23.40 -9.51
N ASP A 440 -8.36 -22.87 -9.78
CA ASP A 440 -8.60 -21.45 -10.13
C ASP A 440 -8.27 -20.44 -9.01
N ARG A 441 -8.01 -20.96 -7.82
CA ARG A 441 -7.62 -20.21 -6.62
C ARG A 441 -6.61 -21.13 -5.96
N GLY A 442 -5.33 -20.77 -6.06
CA GLY A 442 -4.21 -21.52 -5.46
C GLY A 442 -4.48 -21.94 -4.01
N PRO A 443 -3.63 -22.80 -3.42
CA PRO A 443 -3.91 -23.45 -2.14
C PRO A 443 -4.45 -22.43 -1.16
N ARG A 444 -5.66 -22.69 -0.66
CA ARG A 444 -6.21 -21.82 0.37
C ARG A 444 -5.30 -22.03 1.58
N PRO A 445 -4.73 -20.96 2.15
CA PRO A 445 -3.98 -21.08 3.39
C PRO A 445 -4.83 -21.86 4.42
N GLY A 446 -4.24 -22.86 5.07
CA GLY A 446 -4.94 -23.76 6.01
C GLY A 446 -5.76 -24.90 5.39
N THR A 447 -5.58 -25.22 4.09
CA THR A 447 -6.18 -26.41 3.44
C THR A 447 -5.17 -27.44 2.96
N GLU A 448 -3.89 -27.20 3.21
CA GLU A 448 -2.81 -28.12 2.86
C GLU A 448 -2.79 -29.34 3.80
N PRO A 449 -2.41 -30.53 3.30
CA PRO A 449 -2.22 -31.69 4.15
C PRO A 449 -1.04 -31.47 5.10
N GLN A 450 -1.32 -31.33 6.39
CA GLN A 450 -0.31 -31.14 7.41
C GLN A 450 0.47 -32.44 7.72
N PRO A 451 1.71 -32.34 8.24
CA PRO A 451 2.45 -33.50 8.71
C PRO A 451 1.64 -34.33 9.72
N ALA A 452 1.79 -35.66 9.70
CA ALA A 452 1.09 -36.55 10.64
C ALA A 452 1.41 -36.27 12.13
N VAL A 453 2.50 -35.53 12.38
CA VAL A 453 2.95 -35.08 13.70
C VAL A 453 2.39 -33.71 14.11
N TRP A 454 1.64 -33.02 13.24
CA TRP A 454 0.98 -31.77 13.56
C TRP A 454 -0.23 -32.00 14.48
N GLU A 455 -0.25 -31.31 15.62
CA GLU A 455 -1.22 -31.51 16.70
C GLU A 455 -2.24 -30.35 16.83
N CYS A 456 -1.95 -29.20 16.23
CA CYS A 456 -2.89 -28.06 16.18
C CYS A 456 -4.01 -28.28 15.17
N ALA A 457 -4.99 -27.37 15.14
CA ALA A 457 -6.06 -27.47 14.16
C ALA A 457 -5.46 -27.37 12.74
N PRO A 458 -5.94 -28.16 11.76
CA PRO A 458 -5.39 -28.16 10.41
C PRO A 458 -5.49 -26.81 9.71
N GLU A 459 -6.49 -26.01 10.09
CA GLU A 459 -6.74 -24.66 9.58
C GLU A 459 -5.69 -23.62 9.97
N TYR A 460 -4.77 -23.96 10.87
CA TYR A 460 -3.64 -23.13 11.32
C TYR A 460 -2.30 -23.54 10.70
N PHE A 461 -2.24 -24.62 9.89
CA PHE A 461 -0.99 -25.04 9.27
C PHE A 461 -0.80 -24.32 7.93
N ASN A 462 0.28 -23.54 7.78
CA ASN A 462 0.57 -22.76 6.57
C ASN A 462 -0.65 -21.92 6.12
N ALA A 463 -1.23 -21.21 7.09
CA ALA A 463 -2.48 -20.48 6.98
C ALA A 463 -2.31 -18.96 6.84
N PHE A 464 -1.06 -18.47 6.94
CA PHE A 464 -0.70 -17.05 6.96
C PHE A 464 -1.50 -16.24 7.98
N ASP A 465 -1.83 -16.86 9.11
CA ASP A 465 -2.53 -16.24 10.25
C ASP A 465 -1.66 -16.08 11.50
N GLY A 466 -0.42 -16.58 11.43
CA GLY A 466 0.65 -16.42 12.38
C GLY A 466 1.61 -17.60 12.27
N CYS A 467 2.73 -17.55 12.97
CA CYS A 467 3.67 -18.66 13.06
C CYS A 467 3.28 -19.53 14.28
N ASP A 468 2.54 -20.62 14.05
CA ASP A 468 1.96 -21.47 15.10
C ASP A 468 2.96 -22.49 15.67
N CYS A 469 3.64 -22.10 16.74
CA CYS A 469 4.59 -22.96 17.43
C CYS A 469 3.94 -23.91 18.43
N GLY A 470 4.69 -24.91 18.88
CA GLY A 470 4.22 -25.92 19.83
C GLY A 470 3.21 -26.89 19.23
N CYS A 471 3.03 -26.87 17.91
CA CYS A 471 2.06 -27.67 17.18
C CYS A 471 2.60 -29.02 16.69
N GLY A 472 3.76 -29.47 17.19
CA GLY A 472 4.33 -30.79 16.91
C GLY A 472 5.15 -30.89 15.60
N ALA A 473 4.99 -29.94 14.68
CA ALA A 473 5.87 -29.71 13.54
C ALA A 473 6.09 -28.22 13.31
N PHE A 474 7.11 -27.87 12.52
CA PHE A 474 7.37 -26.51 12.09
C PHE A 474 6.24 -25.99 11.20
N ASP A 475 5.72 -24.82 11.54
CA ASP A 475 4.75 -24.12 10.73
C ASP A 475 5.44 -23.31 9.62
N PRO A 476 5.17 -23.57 8.33
CA PRO A 476 5.77 -22.83 7.23
C PRO A 476 5.57 -21.30 7.29
N ASP A 477 4.53 -20.81 7.97
CA ASP A 477 4.30 -19.38 8.18
C ASP A 477 5.47 -18.71 8.93
N CYS A 478 6.25 -19.46 9.71
CA CYS A 478 7.45 -19.00 10.41
C CYS A 478 8.62 -18.63 9.48
N ASN A 479 8.55 -18.92 8.17
CA ASN A 479 9.56 -18.49 7.19
C ASN A 479 9.41 -17.01 6.79
N ASP A 480 8.26 -16.40 7.06
CA ASP A 480 8.03 -14.98 6.83
C ASP A 480 8.22 -14.22 8.16
N PRO A 481 9.31 -13.45 8.32
CA PRO A 481 9.61 -12.75 9.57
C PRO A 481 8.61 -11.65 9.91
N SER A 482 7.63 -11.36 9.05
CA SER A 482 6.53 -10.45 9.34
C SER A 482 5.33 -11.10 10.02
N GLN A 483 5.30 -12.44 10.14
CA GLN A 483 4.24 -13.17 10.84
C GLN A 483 4.44 -13.10 12.36
N GLU A 484 3.34 -12.97 13.11
CA GLU A 484 3.37 -12.99 14.58
C GLU A 484 3.65 -14.41 15.07
N VAL A 485 4.63 -14.59 15.97
CA VAL A 485 4.90 -15.91 16.59
C VAL A 485 3.81 -16.22 17.61
N LEU A 486 3.03 -17.26 17.34
CA LEU A 486 1.91 -17.70 18.15
C LEU A 486 2.29 -18.89 19.04
N ASN A 487 1.58 -19.04 20.16
CA ASN A 487 1.77 -20.08 21.19
C ASN A 487 3.10 -20.03 21.97
N CYS A 488 3.97 -19.04 21.69
CA CYS A 488 5.15 -18.75 22.49
C CYS A 488 4.92 -17.58 23.46
N THR A 489 5.78 -17.46 24.48
CA THR A 489 5.68 -16.41 25.50
C THR A 489 6.88 -15.48 25.48
N GLY A 490 6.65 -14.17 25.61
CA GLY A 490 7.75 -13.19 25.67
C GLY A 490 8.47 -13.04 24.33
N PHE A 491 9.82 -13.04 24.35
CA PHE A 491 10.69 -12.91 23.19
C PHE A 491 11.08 -14.27 22.56
N GLN A 492 10.28 -15.30 22.79
CA GLN A 492 10.54 -16.64 22.26
C GLN A 492 10.32 -16.68 20.74
N VAL A 493 11.15 -17.46 20.04
CA VAL A 493 11.06 -17.71 18.59
C VAL A 493 10.62 -19.15 18.32
N CYS A 494 10.03 -19.38 17.15
CA CYS A 494 9.78 -20.74 16.67
C CYS A 494 11.06 -21.35 16.13
N GLY A 495 11.53 -22.41 16.77
CA GLY A 495 12.64 -23.21 16.25
C GLY A 495 12.19 -24.04 15.05
N SER A 496 13.16 -24.51 14.27
CA SER A 496 12.93 -25.41 13.13
C SER A 496 12.34 -26.77 13.51
N ASP A 497 12.28 -27.09 14.81
CA ASP A 497 11.59 -28.24 15.39
C ASP A 497 10.10 -27.95 15.69
N GLY A 498 9.62 -26.73 15.39
CA GLY A 498 8.26 -26.29 15.69
C GLY A 498 8.00 -26.05 17.17
N GLN A 499 9.04 -25.90 18.00
CA GLN A 499 8.92 -25.59 19.43
C GLN A 499 9.31 -24.13 19.70
N CYS A 500 8.78 -23.58 20.79
CA CYS A 500 9.18 -22.27 21.28
C CYS A 500 10.55 -22.36 21.96
N HIS A 501 11.49 -21.53 21.54
CA HIS A 501 12.80 -21.38 22.18
C HIS A 501 12.95 -19.94 22.65
N ASP A 502 13.62 -19.74 23.79
CA ASP A 502 14.00 -18.40 24.22
C ASP A 502 14.86 -17.73 23.13
N GLY A 503 14.53 -16.47 22.82
CA GLY A 503 15.07 -15.75 21.67
C GLY A 503 16.59 -15.82 21.59
N ARG A 504 17.04 -16.45 20.50
CA ARG A 504 18.42 -16.77 20.05
C ARG A 504 19.14 -17.95 20.72
N PRO A 505 19.72 -18.87 19.91
CA PRO A 505 20.48 -20.00 20.42
C PRO A 505 21.80 -19.54 21.07
N PRO A 506 22.28 -20.23 22.12
CA PRO A 506 23.59 -19.99 22.72
C PRO A 506 24.79 -20.36 21.83
N GLU A 507 24.58 -20.77 20.57
CA GLU A 507 25.65 -21.23 19.68
C GLU A 507 26.46 -20.09 19.03
N ASP A 508 25.89 -18.88 18.96
CA ASP A 508 26.53 -17.72 18.33
C ASP A 508 27.10 -16.70 19.34
N ILE A 509 26.91 -16.91 20.65
CA ILE A 509 27.51 -16.07 21.70
C ILE A 509 28.90 -16.64 22.03
N PRO A 510 29.98 -15.87 21.87
CA PRO A 510 31.32 -16.30 22.24
C PRO A 510 31.35 -16.75 23.71
N GLY A 511 32.04 -17.86 24.02
CA GLY A 511 32.09 -18.39 25.39
C GLY A 511 32.79 -17.46 26.39
N GLU A 512 33.56 -16.49 25.88
CA GLU A 512 34.17 -15.39 26.62
C GLU A 512 33.22 -14.21 26.89
N TRP A 513 31.99 -14.20 26.35
CA TRP A 513 30.99 -13.18 26.66
C TRP A 513 30.50 -13.32 28.11
N THR A 514 30.52 -12.21 28.86
CA THR A 514 30.21 -12.20 30.30
C THR A 514 29.00 -11.35 30.67
N CYS A 515 28.44 -10.59 29.74
CA CYS A 515 27.21 -9.81 29.95
C CYS A 515 25.96 -10.67 29.73
N GLU A 516 24.77 -10.07 29.88
CA GLU A 516 23.52 -10.77 29.58
C GLU A 516 23.53 -11.25 28.12
N SER A 517 23.01 -12.45 27.88
CA SER A 517 23.00 -13.03 26.52
C SER A 517 22.02 -12.32 25.59
N GLU A 518 21.01 -11.65 26.17
CA GLU A 518 19.94 -10.96 25.46
C GLU A 518 20.40 -9.67 24.78
N ILE A 519 21.56 -9.14 25.18
CA ILE A 519 22.15 -7.90 24.63
C ILE A 519 23.34 -8.18 23.68
N TYR A 520 23.64 -9.45 23.36
CA TYR A 520 24.70 -9.76 22.41
C TYR A 520 24.18 -9.70 20.97
N ALA A 521 24.71 -8.79 20.15
CA ALA A 521 24.30 -8.57 18.76
C ALA A 521 22.80 -8.24 18.61
N ALA A 522 22.22 -7.57 19.61
CA ALA A 522 20.79 -7.37 19.74
C ALA A 522 20.26 -6.16 18.96
N ASP A 523 21.13 -5.47 18.20
CA ASP A 523 20.87 -4.20 17.51
C ASP A 523 20.37 -3.10 18.47
N ASP A 524 20.66 -3.21 19.77
CA ASP A 524 20.22 -2.27 20.81
C ASP A 524 21.32 -1.26 21.21
N GLY A 525 22.58 -1.58 20.92
CA GLY A 525 23.74 -0.70 20.99
C GLY A 525 25.02 -1.50 21.19
N CYS A 526 26.13 -0.83 21.42
CA CYS A 526 27.45 -1.48 21.50
C CYS A 526 27.83 -1.70 22.97
N ASP A 527 27.75 -2.94 23.44
CA ASP A 527 28.05 -3.32 24.82
C ASP A 527 29.55 -3.64 25.05
N CYS A 528 30.25 -2.68 25.68
CA CYS A 528 31.66 -2.83 25.99
C CYS A 528 31.93 -3.60 27.29
N ASP A 529 33.19 -4.03 27.46
CA ASP A 529 33.70 -4.71 28.65
C ASP A 529 32.95 -6.01 29.01
N CYS A 530 32.27 -6.59 28.01
CA CYS A 530 31.52 -7.83 28.11
C CYS A 530 32.34 -9.07 27.74
N GLY A 531 33.67 -8.97 27.70
CA GLY A 531 34.58 -10.11 27.49
C GLY A 531 34.77 -10.55 26.03
N ALA A 532 33.79 -10.32 25.16
CA ALA A 532 33.91 -10.45 23.70
C ALA A 532 33.51 -9.14 23.00
N VAL A 533 33.81 -9.03 21.70
CA VAL A 533 33.34 -7.88 20.89
C VAL A 533 31.87 -8.09 20.55
N ASP A 534 31.06 -7.11 20.92
CA ASP A 534 29.68 -7.04 20.49
C ASP A 534 29.60 -6.65 19.00
N PRO A 535 28.96 -7.46 18.13
CA PRO A 535 28.76 -7.15 16.72
C PRO A 535 28.09 -5.78 16.46
N ASP A 536 27.28 -5.30 17.41
CA ASP A 536 26.57 -4.02 17.28
C ASP A 536 27.53 -2.83 17.26
N CYS A 537 28.76 -2.99 17.78
CA CYS A 537 29.84 -2.00 17.70
C CYS A 537 30.33 -1.70 16.27
N ALA A 538 29.96 -2.51 15.27
CA ALA A 538 30.27 -2.27 13.87
C ALA A 538 29.30 -1.27 13.19
N LEU A 539 28.19 -0.93 13.85
CA LEU A 539 27.18 -0.04 13.31
C LEU A 539 27.61 1.45 13.42
N PRO A 540 27.44 2.28 12.36
CA PRO A 540 28.00 3.65 12.31
C PRO A 540 27.48 4.64 13.36
N LEU A 541 26.49 4.27 14.18
CA LEU A 541 25.84 5.11 15.19
C LEU A 541 25.42 4.34 16.45
N ALA A 542 26.02 3.18 16.72
CA ALA A 542 25.70 2.41 17.92
C ALA A 542 25.97 3.24 19.20
N VAL A 543 25.01 3.25 20.11
CA VAL A 543 25.17 3.86 21.43
C VAL A 543 26.09 2.96 22.25
N VAL A 544 27.17 3.51 22.81
CA VAL A 544 28.11 2.72 23.60
C VAL A 544 27.58 2.55 25.03
N PHE A 545 27.48 1.29 25.47
CA PHE A 545 27.07 0.90 26.82
C PHE A 545 28.26 0.38 27.63
N ASN A 546 28.09 0.34 28.96
CA ASN A 546 29.08 -0.12 29.95
C ASN A 546 30.38 0.70 30.06
N CYS A 547 30.45 1.89 29.46
CA CYS A 547 31.55 2.84 29.66
C CYS A 547 31.16 3.99 30.60
N ASP A 548 32.07 4.35 31.52
CA ASP A 548 31.85 5.41 32.52
C ASP A 548 31.94 6.84 31.95
N ASP A 549 32.61 7.01 30.81
CA ASP A 549 32.78 8.31 30.13
C ASP A 549 31.79 8.44 28.95
N ALA A 550 31.05 9.56 28.92
CA ALA A 550 30.07 9.83 27.85
C ALA A 550 30.68 10.00 26.44
N ASP A 551 32.00 10.21 26.37
CA ASP A 551 32.77 10.33 25.13
C ASP A 551 33.64 9.09 24.83
N ALA A 552 33.50 8.00 25.59
CA ALA A 552 34.25 6.77 25.37
C ALA A 552 33.79 6.03 24.10
N ALA A 553 34.75 5.41 23.41
CA ALA A 553 34.50 4.52 22.28
C ALA A 553 34.73 3.07 22.69
N CYS A 554 33.97 2.15 22.10
CA CYS A 554 34.27 0.73 22.18
C CYS A 554 35.26 0.33 21.10
N VAL A 555 36.47 -0.04 21.48
CA VAL A 555 37.48 -0.53 20.53
C VAL A 555 37.89 -1.94 20.95
N GLU A 556 37.69 -2.90 20.06
CA GLU A 556 37.95 -4.33 20.33
C GLU A 556 37.27 -4.84 21.62
N GLY A 557 36.03 -4.39 21.87
CA GLY A 557 35.22 -4.83 23.01
C GLY A 557 35.61 -4.21 24.35
N ARG A 558 36.43 -3.15 24.35
CA ARG A 558 36.83 -2.42 25.57
C ARG A 558 36.52 -0.94 25.48
N CYS A 559 36.17 -0.36 26.62
CA CYS A 559 36.02 1.08 26.75
C CYS A 559 37.37 1.79 26.61
N VAL A 560 37.45 2.72 25.65
CA VAL A 560 38.61 3.59 25.43
C VAL A 560 38.16 5.03 25.52
N SER A 561 38.68 5.76 26.51
CA SER A 561 38.50 7.22 26.58
C SER A 561 39.31 7.89 25.45
N PRO A 562 38.83 9.01 24.88
CA PRO A 562 39.41 9.69 23.73
C PRO A 562 40.83 10.25 23.92
#